data_AF-A0A0P9DRG7-F1
#
_entry.id   AF-A0A0P9DRG7-F1
#
_cell.length_a   1.000
_cell.length_b   1.000
_cell.length_c   1.000
_cell.angle_alpha   90.00
_cell.angle_beta   90.00
_cell.angle_gamma   90.00
#
_symmetry.space_group_name_H-M   'P 1'
#
loop_
_entity.id
_entity.type
_entity.pdbx_description
1 polymer ?
#
loop_
_entity_poly.entity_id
_entity_poly.type
_entity_poly.pdbx_seq_one_letter_code
_entity_poly.pdbx_strand_id
1 'polypeptide(L)'
;MASASVDDVRDVINVSSAEVPDAKVLKMIKRAEVTLELETDKEIDYSNCTNEEKEFITVLVVGLSFSVGDQNVSVSSPLLNL
;
A
#
# COMPACT_ATOMS: atom_id res chain seq x y z
N MET A 1 -6.54 12.44 -17.02
CA MET A 1 -5.46 11.67 -16.40
C MET A 1 -5.89 11.35 -14.98
N ALA A 2 -5.65 10.13 -14.52
CA ALA A 2 -6.00 9.68 -13.19
C ALA A 2 -4.79 9.77 -12.25
N SER A 3 -5.04 9.68 -10.95
CA SER A 3 -3.98 9.61 -9.95
C SER A 3 -4.41 8.66 -8.83
N ALA A 4 -3.50 7.81 -8.36
CA ALA A 4 -3.71 7.02 -7.16
C ALA A 4 -3.47 7.91 -5.94
N SER A 5 -4.55 8.39 -5.31
CA SER A 5 -4.46 9.23 -4.12
C SER A 5 -4.50 8.41 -2.84
N VAL A 6 -4.03 9.01 -1.74
CA VAL A 6 -4.11 8.41 -0.41
C VAL A 6 -5.56 8.15 0.00
N ASP A 7 -6.49 9.03 -0.38
CA ASP A 7 -7.92 8.87 -0.13
C ASP A 7 -8.51 7.68 -0.89
N ASP A 8 -8.19 7.52 -2.19
CA ASP A 8 -8.64 6.37 -2.98
C ASP A 8 -8.21 5.05 -2.34
N VAL A 9 -6.95 4.97 -1.90
CA VAL A 9 -6.44 3.77 -1.25
C VAL A 9 -7.15 3.51 0.08
N ARG A 10 -7.35 4.55 0.89
CA ARG A 10 -8.01 4.45 2.21
C ARG A 10 -9.45 3.99 2.11
N ASP A 11 -10.17 4.47 1.10
CA ASP A 11 -11.53 4.04 0.80
C ASP A 11 -11.56 2.52 0.52
N VAL A 12 -10.63 2.03 -0.28
CA VAL A 12 -10.56 0.60 -0.66
C VAL A 12 -10.13 -0.30 0.49
N ILE A 13 -9.13 0.09 1.29
CA ILE A 13 -8.68 -0.70 2.46
C ILE A 13 -9.53 -0.46 3.72
N ASN A 14 -10.50 0.46 3.65
CA ASN A 14 -11.39 0.85 4.74
C ASN A 14 -10.62 1.17 6.05
N VAL A 15 -9.57 1.99 5.96
CA VAL A 15 -8.80 2.46 7.12
C VAL A 15 -8.86 3.97 7.26
N SER A 16 -8.83 4.44 8.50
CA SER A 16 -8.79 5.86 8.80
C SER A 16 -7.37 6.42 8.86
N SER A 17 -7.24 7.74 8.76
CA SER A 17 -5.96 8.44 8.95
C SER A 17 -5.37 8.29 10.35
N ALA A 18 -6.21 7.94 11.34
CA ALA A 18 -5.79 7.66 12.71
C ALA A 18 -5.06 6.31 12.83
N GLU A 19 -5.40 5.33 11.99
CA GLU A 19 -4.80 4.00 12.00
C GLU A 19 -3.55 3.94 11.12
N VAL A 20 -3.65 4.53 9.92
CA VAL A 20 -2.56 4.54 8.94
C VAL A 20 -2.26 5.97 8.51
N PRO A 21 -1.11 6.53 8.93
CA PRO A 21 -0.69 7.87 8.53
C PRO A 21 -0.56 8.00 7.01
N ASP A 22 -0.85 9.18 6.46
CA ASP A 22 -0.77 9.45 5.01
C ASP A 22 0.62 9.15 4.44
N ALA A 23 1.67 9.46 5.22
CA ALA A 23 3.04 9.16 4.85
C ALA A 23 3.31 7.65 4.66
N LYS A 24 2.58 6.79 5.37
CA LYS A 24 2.68 5.32 5.24
C LYS A 24 1.93 4.84 4.00
N VAL A 25 0.72 5.34 3.78
CA VAL A 25 -0.06 5.05 2.56
C VAL A 25 0.71 5.49 1.31
N LEU A 26 1.29 6.70 1.34
CA LEU A 26 2.09 7.22 0.23
C LEU A 26 3.32 6.35 -0.08
N LYS A 27 3.98 5.79 0.94
CA LYS A 27 5.07 4.82 0.73
C LYS A 27 4.58 3.53 0.08
N MET A 28 3.36 3.10 0.38
CA MET A 28 2.77 1.91 -0.22
C MET A 28 2.41 2.16 -1.69
N ILE A 29 1.84 3.33 -2.00
CA ILE A 29 1.57 3.77 -3.38
C ILE A 29 2.87 3.78 -4.19
N LYS A 30 3.95 4.38 -3.67
CA LYS A 30 5.26 4.39 -4.34
C LYS A 30 5.87 3.00 -4.53
N ARG A 31 5.66 2.07 -3.59
CA ARG A 31 6.10 0.67 -3.77
C ARG A 31 5.28 -0.06 -4.83
N ALA A 32 3.99 0.21 -4.88
CA ALA A 32 3.09 -0.35 -5.88
C ALA A 32 3.44 0.15 -7.29
N GLU A 33 3.70 1.45 -7.41
CA GLU A 33 4.27 2.09 -8.61
C GLU A 33 5.54 1.38 -9.06
N VAL A 34 6.60 1.34 -8.23
CA VAL A 34 7.87 0.66 -8.58
C VAL A 34 7.66 -0.80 -8.99
N THR A 35 6.73 -1.51 -8.36
CA THR A 35 6.43 -2.90 -8.73
C THR A 35 5.81 -3.00 -10.12
N LEU A 36 4.87 -2.10 -10.43
CA LEU A 36 4.24 -2.04 -11.74
C LEU A 36 5.23 -1.60 -12.84
N GLU A 37 6.15 -0.69 -12.52
CA GLU A 37 7.25 -0.32 -13.43
C GLU A 37 8.14 -1.52 -13.76
N LEU A 38 8.48 -2.34 -12.76
CA LEU A 38 9.30 -3.53 -12.93
C LEU A 38 8.59 -4.64 -13.73
N GLU A 39 7.26 -4.77 -13.61
CA GLU A 39 6.48 -5.78 -14.36
C GLU A 39 6.23 -5.36 -15.81
N THR A 40 6.13 -4.05 -16.06
CA THR A 40 5.78 -3.52 -17.39
C THR A 40 6.98 -2.99 -18.17
N ASP A 41 8.15 -2.86 -17.53
CA ASP A 41 9.34 -2.18 -18.05
C ASP A 41 9.04 -0.76 -18.56
N LYS A 42 8.11 -0.06 -17.88
CA LYS A 42 7.68 1.31 -18.22
C LYS A 42 7.75 2.20 -17.00
N GLU A 43 8.14 3.45 -17.20
CA GLU A 43 8.04 4.49 -16.16
C GLU A 43 6.56 4.83 -15.94
N ILE A 44 6.14 4.79 -14.68
CA ILE A 44 4.76 5.05 -14.28
C ILE A 44 4.80 6.10 -13.19
N ASP A 45 3.94 7.12 -13.33
CA ASP A 45 3.80 8.17 -12.33
C ASP A 45 2.43 8.04 -11.67
N TYR A 46 2.40 7.67 -10.38
CA TYR A 46 1.13 7.50 -9.65
C TYR A 46 0.28 8.78 -9.59
N SER A 47 0.87 9.96 -9.80
CA SER A 47 0.20 11.26 -9.83
C SER A 47 -0.36 11.63 -11.20
N ASN A 48 0.07 10.95 -12.26
CA ASN A 48 -0.35 11.20 -13.64
C ASN A 48 -0.37 9.92 -14.48
N CYS A 49 -1.26 8.99 -14.11
CA CYS A 49 -1.39 7.68 -14.72
C CYS A 49 -2.72 7.51 -15.48
N THR A 50 -2.86 6.41 -16.22
CA THR A 50 -4.15 6.01 -16.80
C THR A 50 -5.08 5.46 -15.72
N ASN A 51 -6.38 5.33 -16.05
CA ASN A 51 -7.32 4.69 -15.15
C ASN A 51 -6.94 3.23 -14.87
N GLU A 52 -6.37 2.51 -15.84
CA GLU A 52 -5.94 1.12 -15.63
C GLU A 52 -4.76 1.05 -14.65
N GLU A 53 -3.78 1.93 -14.81
CA GLU A 53 -2.61 2.04 -13.92
C GLU A 53 -3.03 2.44 -12.50
N LYS A 54 -3.97 3.39 -12.36
CA LYS A 54 -4.54 3.77 -11.06
C LYS A 54 -5.18 2.58 -10.36
N GLU A 55 -6.04 1.82 -11.07
CA GLU A 55 -6.73 0.65 -10.52
C GLU A 55 -5.70 -0.40 -10.07
N PHE A 56 -4.69 -0.65 -10.90
CA PHE A 56 -3.64 -1.62 -10.61
C PHE A 56 -2.81 -1.23 -9.38
N ILE A 57 -2.36 0.03 -9.31
CA ILE A 57 -1.63 0.57 -8.15
C ILE A 57 -2.49 0.42 -6.88
N THR A 58 -3.78 0.77 -6.95
CA THR A 58 -4.69 0.68 -5.80
C THR A 58 -4.84 -0.76 -5.32
N VAL A 59 -5.09 -1.71 -6.23
CA VAL A 59 -5.16 -3.14 -5.93
C VAL A 59 -3.84 -3.67 -5.36
N LEU A 60 -2.70 -3.23 -5.91
CA LEU A 60 -1.39 -3.62 -5.39
C LEU A 60 -1.18 -3.11 -3.98
N VAL A 61 -1.62 -1.88 -3.66
CA VAL A 61 -1.53 -1.34 -2.30
C VAL A 61 -2.38 -2.13 -1.33
N VAL A 62 -3.58 -2.59 -1.71
CA VAL A 62 -4.38 -3.52 -0.89
C VAL A 62 -3.59 -4.80 -0.63
N GLY A 63 -2.92 -5.33 -1.66
CA GLY A 63 -1.97 -6.43 -1.55
C GLY A 63 -0.83 -6.14 -0.57
N LEU A 64 -0.12 -5.05 -0.75
CA LEU A 64 0.95 -4.65 0.16
C LEU A 64 0.44 -4.37 1.58
N SER A 65 -0.84 -4.01 1.73
CA SER A 65 -1.50 -3.80 3.02
C SER A 65 -1.74 -5.10 3.78
N PHE A 66 -2.02 -6.24 3.12
CA PHE A 66 -2.01 -7.53 3.82
C PHE A 66 -0.60 -7.89 4.30
N SER A 67 0.44 -7.50 3.55
CA SER A 67 1.84 -7.75 3.93
C SER A 67 2.31 -6.83 5.07
N VAL A 68 1.67 -5.67 5.24
CA VAL A 68 1.84 -4.78 6.41
C VAL A 68 0.86 -5.12 7.54
N GLY A 69 -0.19 -5.90 7.26
CA GLY A 69 -1.22 -6.38 8.20
C GLY A 69 -0.73 -7.41 9.23
N ASP A 70 0.53 -7.84 9.15
CA ASP A 70 1.19 -8.64 10.18
C ASP A 70 2.67 -8.22 10.30
N GLN A 71 2.93 -6.99 10.75
CA GLN A 71 4.22 -6.63 11.31
C GLN A 71 4.04 -6.01 12.70
N ASN A 72 3.22 -6.67 13.53
CA ASN A 72 3.52 -6.78 14.94
C ASN A 72 3.82 -8.24 15.26
N VAL A 73 5.03 -8.69 14.91
CA VAL A 73 5.62 -9.86 15.57
C VAL A 73 6.03 -9.45 16.98
N SER A 74 5.04 -9.26 17.87
CA SER A 74 5.31 -9.47 19.28
C SER A 74 5.68 -10.94 19.41
N VAL A 75 6.98 -11.23 19.40
CA VAL A 75 7.53 -12.48 19.93
C VAL A 75 7.17 -12.52 21.42
N SER A 76 5.95 -12.92 21.73
CA SER A 76 5.57 -13.28 23.09
C SER A 76 6.35 -14.55 23.40
N SER A 77 7.54 -14.38 23.96
CA SER A 77 8.28 -15.49 24.56
C SER A 77 7.33 -16.20 25.52
N PRO A 78 7.16 -17.52 25.45
CA PRO A 78 6.49 -18.23 26.53
C PRO A 78 7.40 -18.07 27.75
N LEU A 79 7.06 -17.13 28.65
CA LEU A 79 7.60 -17.11 29.99
C LEU A 79 7.13 -18.41 30.64
N LEU A 80 8.03 -19.36 30.63
CA LEU A 80 7.98 -20.61 31.38
C LEU A 80 7.91 -20.21 32.86
N ASN A 81 6.69 -20.16 33.38
CA ASN A 81 6.43 -19.88 34.78
C ASN A 81 6.93 -21.09 35.58
N LEU A 82 8.07 -20.88 36.26
CA LEU A 82 8.63 -21.78 37.26
C LEU A 82 7.60 -22.07 38.38
#